data_AF-A0A926TVZ2-F1
#
_entry.id   AF-A0A926TVZ2-F1
#
_cell.length_a   1.000
_cell.length_b   1.000
_cell.length_c   1.000
_cell.angle_alpha   90.00
_cell.angle_beta   90.00
_cell.angle_gamma   90.00
#
_symmetry.space_group_name_H-M   'P 1'
#
loop_
_entity.id
_entity.type
_entity.pdbx_description
1 polymer ?
#
loop_
_entity_poly.entity_id
_entity_poly.type
_entity_poly.pdbx_seq_one_letter_code
_entity_poly.pdbx_strand_id
1 'polypeptide(L)'
;MDRADLSFNLPNPQDDRISEFEFQQQIDRAWQVCDRVDLQTEIWRGRILRAVRDRERRGGEGRSRSASGTVSIGFLNWLKDREISKTQAYSLIELADSADALLDGNLLEPEDVNQFSKRAFVETAQAEAEVQQIVSEAVRRGDKITRREVKQISDEWTAMSSDLLPVEVKEKAANNTIPMRYVAPLVRELEKLPAAHQSALQAEVAENPDVETLKQATAEAKYLAKYLSAAAQVQTLNHDAIDLESALEEALRIGCLNSTADLVNQAAQLEQAIAKLYTSWKRLNTLAERVYLDSGASTPNLRSLLSGLNPLSGEILELQLGDADGSFSRTVRLKVLGETIGEAP
;
A
#
# COMPACT_ATOMS: atom_id res chain seq x y z
N MET A 1 -32.50 -4.12 -26.17
CA MET A 1 -32.94 -3.61 -24.85
C MET A 1 -31.88 -2.60 -24.46
N ASP A 2 -32.21 -1.31 -24.56
CA ASP A 2 -31.24 -0.22 -24.66
C ASP A 2 -30.20 -0.21 -23.53
N ARG A 3 -28.92 -0.34 -23.92
CA ARG A 3 -27.78 0.13 -23.14
C ARG A 3 -27.84 1.65 -23.14
N ALA A 4 -28.71 2.21 -22.30
CA ALA A 4 -28.69 3.65 -22.04
C ALA A 4 -27.36 3.98 -21.37
N ASP A 5 -26.48 4.67 -22.09
CA ASP A 5 -25.30 5.30 -21.52
C ASP A 5 -25.75 6.17 -20.35
N LEU A 6 -25.33 5.79 -19.15
CA LEU A 6 -25.46 6.63 -17.97
C LEU A 6 -24.52 7.82 -18.18
N SER A 7 -25.00 8.91 -18.78
CA SER A 7 -24.25 10.17 -18.89
C SER A 7 -24.83 11.18 -17.90
N PHE A 8 -24.29 11.23 -16.68
CA PHE A 8 -24.70 12.22 -15.67
C PHE A 8 -23.73 13.39 -15.63
N ASN A 9 -24.25 14.60 -15.49
CA ASN A 9 -23.44 15.75 -15.10
C ASN A 9 -23.36 15.80 -13.58
N LEU A 10 -22.22 15.42 -13.02
CA LEU A 10 -21.96 15.59 -11.59
C LEU A 10 -21.60 17.05 -11.29
N PRO A 11 -22.06 17.63 -10.16
CA PRO A 11 -21.64 18.96 -9.76
C PRO A 11 -20.13 18.99 -9.54
N ASN A 12 -19.47 20.05 -10.02
CA ASN A 12 -18.06 20.25 -9.75
C ASN A 12 -17.87 20.57 -8.25
N PRO A 13 -17.13 19.74 -7.47
CA PRO A 13 -16.94 19.96 -6.04
C PRO A 13 -16.23 21.29 -5.74
N GLN A 14 -15.49 21.84 -6.70
CA GLN A 14 -14.75 23.10 -6.59
C GLN A 14 -15.55 24.35 -7.00
N ASP A 15 -16.80 24.22 -7.46
CA ASP A 15 -17.59 25.39 -7.84
C ASP A 15 -18.18 26.11 -6.62
N ASP A 16 -17.77 27.37 -6.41
CA ASP A 16 -18.29 28.26 -5.36
C ASP A 16 -19.67 28.83 -5.63
N ARG A 17 -20.13 28.75 -6.88
CA ARG A 17 -21.43 29.29 -7.28
C ARG A 17 -22.59 28.37 -6.89
N ILE A 18 -22.29 27.11 -6.54
CA ILE A 18 -23.27 26.12 -6.15
C ILE A 18 -23.37 26.08 -4.63
N SER A 19 -24.57 26.31 -4.09
CA SER A 19 -24.82 26.20 -2.66
C SER A 19 -24.70 24.75 -2.17
N GLU A 20 -24.45 24.54 -0.88
CA GLU A 20 -24.32 23.19 -0.31
C GLU A 20 -25.61 22.36 -0.46
N PHE A 21 -26.77 23.02 -0.34
CA PHE A 21 -28.07 22.40 -0.55
C PHE A 21 -28.25 21.94 -2.00
N GLU A 22 -27.89 22.78 -2.98
CA GLU A 22 -27.97 22.42 -4.40
C GLU A 22 -26.98 21.31 -4.78
N PHE A 23 -25.76 21.35 -4.22
CA PHE A 23 -24.76 20.29 -4.41
C PHE A 23 -25.31 18.94 -3.93
N GLN A 24 -25.80 18.89 -2.68
CA GLN A 24 -26.35 17.67 -2.08
C GLN A 24 -27.57 17.15 -2.85
N GLN A 25 -28.47 18.03 -3.31
CA GLN A 25 -29.62 17.64 -4.11
C GLN A 25 -29.21 17.01 -5.46
N GLN A 26 -28.18 17.54 -6.12
CA GLN A 26 -27.67 16.97 -7.36
C GLN A 26 -26.99 15.61 -7.14
N ILE A 27 -26.21 15.47 -6.06
CA ILE A 27 -25.61 14.20 -5.65
C ILE A 27 -26.68 13.14 -5.37
N ASP A 28 -27.74 13.49 -4.63
CA ASP A 28 -28.81 12.55 -4.29
C ASP A 28 -29.59 12.09 -5.52
N ARG A 29 -29.85 13.00 -6.47
CA ARG A 29 -30.45 12.66 -7.76
C ARG A 29 -29.57 11.69 -8.55
N ALA A 30 -28.26 11.96 -8.63
CA ALA A 30 -27.33 11.08 -9.34
C ALA A 30 -27.24 9.69 -8.67
N TRP A 31 -27.26 9.64 -7.34
CA TRP A 31 -27.19 8.40 -6.57
C TRP A 31 -28.44 7.51 -6.77
N GLN A 32 -29.63 8.11 -6.83
CA GLN A 32 -30.90 7.38 -7.01
C GLN A 32 -30.98 6.59 -8.32
N VAL A 33 -30.31 7.04 -9.38
CA VAL A 33 -30.33 6.37 -10.69
C VAL A 33 -29.32 5.22 -10.76
N CYS A 34 -28.40 5.15 -9.80
CA CYS A 34 -27.36 4.12 -9.74
C CYS A 34 -27.83 2.85 -9.02
N ASP A 35 -28.92 2.22 -9.48
CA ASP A 35 -29.49 1.02 -8.82
C ASP A 35 -29.06 -0.32 -9.46
N ARG A 36 -28.48 -0.27 -10.67
CA ARG A 36 -28.03 -1.49 -11.38
C ARG A 36 -26.77 -2.09 -10.77
N VAL A 37 -26.66 -3.42 -10.87
CA VAL A 37 -25.46 -4.18 -10.47
C VAL A 37 -24.62 -4.47 -11.72
N ASP A 38 -24.10 -3.40 -12.33
CA ASP A 38 -23.17 -3.47 -13.46
C ASP A 38 -21.94 -2.57 -13.21
N LEU A 39 -20.87 -2.79 -13.98
CA LEU A 39 -19.59 -2.12 -13.71
C LEU A 39 -19.68 -0.61 -13.99
N GLN A 40 -20.42 -0.22 -15.02
CA GLN A 40 -20.68 1.19 -15.33
C GLN A 40 -21.35 1.92 -14.16
N THR A 41 -22.35 1.30 -13.53
CA THR A 41 -23.04 1.86 -12.36
C THR A 41 -22.12 1.93 -11.15
N GLU A 42 -21.24 0.94 -10.94
CA GLU A 42 -20.24 1.00 -9.88
C GLU A 42 -19.20 2.12 -10.09
N ILE A 43 -18.77 2.35 -11.34
CA ILE A 43 -17.91 3.49 -11.70
C ILE A 43 -18.62 4.81 -11.37
N TRP A 44 -19.91 4.93 -11.71
CA TRP A 44 -20.70 6.11 -11.37
C TRP A 44 -20.85 6.34 -9.87
N ARG A 45 -21.12 5.27 -9.09
CA ARG A 45 -21.12 5.34 -7.63
C ARG A 45 -19.77 5.83 -7.10
N GLY A 46 -18.67 5.36 -7.69
CA GLY A 46 -17.31 5.82 -7.39
C GLY A 46 -17.10 7.30 -7.66
N ARG A 47 -17.53 7.81 -8.83
CA ARG A 47 -17.44 9.24 -9.18
C ARG A 47 -18.27 10.11 -8.24
N ILE A 48 -19.48 9.68 -7.85
CA ILE A 48 -20.32 10.38 -6.86
C ILE A 48 -19.61 10.45 -5.50
N LEU A 49 -19.10 9.31 -5.02
CA LEU A 49 -18.36 9.23 -3.76
C LEU A 49 -17.14 10.16 -3.76
N ARG A 50 -16.42 10.23 -4.88
CA ARG A 50 -15.28 11.13 -5.06
C ARG A 50 -15.71 12.60 -4.98
N ALA A 51 -16.79 12.97 -5.66
CA ALA A 51 -17.31 14.35 -5.63
C ALA A 51 -17.70 14.79 -4.21
N VAL A 52 -18.40 13.94 -3.46
CA VAL A 52 -18.75 14.22 -2.05
C VAL A 52 -17.50 14.36 -1.18
N ARG A 53 -16.55 13.43 -1.30
CA ARG A 53 -15.26 13.48 -0.59
C ARG A 53 -14.50 14.78 -0.89
N ASP A 54 -14.42 15.17 -2.15
CA ASP A 54 -13.62 16.31 -2.59
C ASP A 54 -14.27 17.65 -2.19
N ARG A 55 -15.61 17.73 -2.19
CA ARG A 55 -16.37 18.86 -1.64
C ARG A 55 -16.11 19.04 -0.15
N GLU A 56 -16.11 17.95 0.61
CA GLU A 56 -15.82 17.94 2.04
C GLU A 56 -14.36 18.33 2.34
N ARG A 57 -13.40 17.81 1.55
CA ARG A 57 -11.97 18.17 1.69
C ARG A 57 -11.77 19.68 1.54
N ARG A 58 -12.48 20.30 0.59
CA ARG A 58 -12.48 21.75 0.36
C ARG A 58 -13.05 22.53 1.54
N GLY A 59 -14.12 22.05 2.16
CA GLY A 59 -14.71 22.67 3.36
C GLY A 59 -13.82 22.61 4.60
N GLY A 60 -12.80 21.73 4.61
CA GLY A 60 -11.96 21.39 5.77
C GLY A 60 -10.65 22.16 5.93
N GLU A 61 -10.05 22.73 4.87
CA GLU A 61 -8.77 23.46 5.01
C GLU A 61 -8.93 24.90 5.54
N GLY A 62 -10.11 25.51 5.40
CA GLY A 62 -10.38 26.89 5.82
C GLY A 62 -11.19 27.06 7.12
N ARG A 63 -11.73 25.99 7.71
CA ARG A 63 -12.66 26.07 8.86
C ARG A 63 -12.40 25.03 9.96
N SER A 64 -11.14 24.71 10.23
CA SER A 64 -10.74 23.95 11.44
C SER A 64 -10.94 24.73 12.77
N ARG A 65 -11.87 25.68 12.82
CA ARG A 65 -12.38 26.32 14.04
C ARG A 65 -13.88 26.62 13.90
N SER A 66 -14.69 25.58 13.78
CA SER A 66 -16.06 25.66 14.29
C SER A 66 -16.03 25.32 15.78
N ALA A 67 -16.74 26.09 16.60
CA ALA A 67 -16.71 26.10 18.08
C ALA A 67 -17.28 24.83 18.76
N SER A 68 -17.39 23.72 18.04
CA SER A 68 -17.69 22.40 18.55
C SER A 68 -16.60 21.47 18.03
N GLY A 69 -15.63 21.13 18.89
CA GLY A 69 -14.39 20.46 18.53
C GLY A 69 -14.58 19.04 18.01
N THR A 70 -15.01 18.89 16.76
CA THR A 70 -15.13 17.60 16.11
C THR A 70 -14.53 17.61 14.70
N VAL A 71 -13.49 16.80 14.53
CA VAL A 71 -12.75 16.60 13.30
C VAL A 71 -13.57 15.72 12.34
N SER A 72 -13.65 16.10 11.06
CA SER A 72 -13.99 15.23 9.90
C SER A 72 -15.21 14.30 10.02
N ILE A 73 -16.43 14.83 9.95
CA ILE A 73 -17.68 14.04 10.11
C ILE A 73 -18.55 13.96 8.85
N GLY A 74 -18.52 14.91 7.92
CA GLY A 74 -19.51 15.00 6.84
C GLY A 74 -19.50 13.82 5.86
N PHE A 75 -18.36 13.53 5.21
CA PHE A 75 -18.25 12.35 4.32
C PHE A 75 -18.51 11.02 5.07
N LEU A 76 -17.98 10.87 6.29
CA LEU A 76 -18.17 9.64 7.07
C LEU A 76 -19.62 9.45 7.52
N ASN A 77 -20.34 10.53 7.85
CA ASN A 77 -21.76 10.47 8.14
C ASN A 77 -22.58 10.20 6.88
N TRP A 78 -22.23 10.85 5.77
CA TRP A 78 -22.87 10.60 4.48
C TRP A 78 -22.79 9.12 4.06
N LEU A 79 -21.64 8.48 4.33
CA LEU A 79 -21.44 7.04 4.15
C LEU A 79 -22.30 6.21 5.11
N LYS A 80 -22.36 6.59 6.41
CA LYS A 80 -23.18 5.89 7.42
C LYS A 80 -24.67 5.93 7.07
N ASP A 81 -25.18 7.09 6.63
CA ASP A 81 -26.58 7.29 6.24
C ASP A 81 -27.00 6.39 5.06
N ARG A 82 -26.02 5.90 4.29
CA ARG A 82 -26.21 5.02 3.12
C ARG A 82 -25.69 3.61 3.35
N GLU A 83 -25.34 3.27 4.58
CA GLU A 83 -24.82 1.94 4.98
C GLU A 83 -23.57 1.50 4.17
N ILE A 84 -22.74 2.45 3.73
CA ILE A 84 -21.52 2.17 2.96
C ILE A 84 -20.32 2.12 3.89
N SER A 85 -19.57 1.02 3.85
CA SER A 85 -18.31 0.93 4.61
C SER A 85 -17.22 1.83 4.02
N LYS A 86 -16.31 2.32 4.87
CA LYS A 86 -15.15 3.13 4.42
C LYS A 86 -14.35 2.38 3.34
N THR A 87 -14.03 1.11 3.55
CA THR A 87 -13.28 0.28 2.59
C THR A 87 -13.99 0.17 1.25
N GLN A 88 -15.31 -0.05 1.27
CA GLN A 88 -16.12 -0.12 0.05
C GLN A 88 -16.12 1.22 -0.70
N ALA A 89 -16.27 2.34 0.02
CA ALA A 89 -16.25 3.67 -0.58
C ALA A 89 -14.93 3.95 -1.32
N TYR A 90 -13.79 3.69 -0.68
CA TYR A 90 -12.49 3.89 -1.33
C TYR A 90 -12.26 2.93 -2.50
N SER A 91 -12.74 1.69 -2.43
CA SER A 91 -12.64 0.75 -3.58
C SER A 91 -13.47 1.19 -4.80
N LEU A 92 -14.60 1.87 -4.59
CA LEU A 92 -15.42 2.42 -5.67
C LEU A 92 -14.79 3.68 -6.24
N ILE A 93 -14.20 4.53 -5.39
CA ILE A 93 -13.46 5.70 -5.85
C ILE A 93 -12.25 5.27 -6.70
N GLU A 94 -11.47 4.28 -6.25
CA GLU A 94 -10.35 3.73 -7.01
C GLU A 94 -10.79 3.15 -8.37
N LEU A 95 -11.93 2.46 -8.40
CA LEU A 95 -12.53 1.97 -9.64
C LEU A 95 -12.87 3.12 -10.59
N ALA A 96 -13.44 4.21 -10.07
CA ALA A 96 -13.72 5.38 -10.88
C ALA A 96 -12.44 6.07 -11.36
N ASP A 97 -11.40 6.17 -10.53
CA ASP A 97 -10.10 6.75 -10.91
C ASP A 97 -9.48 5.95 -12.06
N SER A 98 -9.57 4.62 -11.97
CA SER A 98 -9.13 3.69 -13.02
C SER A 98 -9.94 3.86 -14.31
N ALA A 99 -11.24 4.15 -14.21
CA ALA A 99 -12.11 4.32 -15.37
C ALA A 99 -11.83 5.63 -16.10
N ASP A 100 -11.64 6.71 -15.36
CA ASP A 100 -11.26 7.99 -15.94
C ASP A 100 -9.91 7.86 -16.67
N ALA A 101 -8.93 7.16 -16.08
CA ALA A 101 -7.64 6.92 -16.74
C ALA A 101 -7.76 6.15 -18.08
N LEU A 102 -8.57 5.09 -18.12
CA LEU A 102 -8.70 4.25 -19.32
C LEU A 102 -9.62 4.86 -20.40
N LEU A 103 -10.69 5.55 -20.00
CA LEU A 103 -11.64 6.18 -20.92
C LEU A 103 -11.09 7.49 -21.49
N ASP A 104 -10.48 8.34 -20.65
CA ASP A 104 -9.90 9.62 -21.12
C ASP A 104 -8.68 9.39 -22.01
N GLY A 105 -7.97 8.27 -21.82
CA GLY A 105 -6.88 7.81 -22.68
C GLY A 105 -7.31 7.28 -24.05
N ASN A 106 -8.62 7.22 -24.35
CA ASN A 106 -9.20 6.65 -25.57
C ASN A 106 -8.75 5.18 -25.83
N LEU A 107 -8.46 4.46 -24.74
CA LEU A 107 -8.07 3.04 -24.78
C LEU A 107 -9.31 2.13 -24.79
N LEU A 108 -10.37 2.56 -24.10
CA LEU A 108 -11.62 1.83 -24.00
C LEU A 108 -12.81 2.71 -24.38
N GLU A 109 -13.79 2.12 -25.05
CA GLU A 109 -15.08 2.73 -25.28
C GLU A 109 -16.01 2.49 -24.07
N PRO A 110 -16.95 3.40 -23.75
CA PRO A 110 -17.89 3.23 -22.64
C PRO A 110 -18.68 1.92 -22.72
N GLU A 111 -18.99 1.45 -23.93
CA GLU A 111 -19.76 0.23 -24.21
C GLU A 111 -19.03 -1.06 -23.79
N ASP A 112 -17.70 -0.99 -23.71
CA ASP A 112 -16.79 -2.10 -23.47
C ASP A 112 -16.52 -2.34 -21.99
N VAL A 113 -16.80 -1.36 -21.15
CA VAL A 113 -16.60 -1.41 -19.68
C VAL A 113 -17.23 -2.66 -19.06
N ASN A 114 -18.45 -3.03 -19.48
CA ASN A 114 -19.17 -4.17 -18.91
C ASN A 114 -18.62 -5.54 -19.33
N GLN A 115 -17.59 -5.60 -20.18
CA GLN A 115 -16.89 -6.84 -20.51
C GLN A 115 -15.83 -7.21 -19.47
N PHE A 116 -15.47 -6.29 -18.58
CA PHE A 116 -14.52 -6.52 -17.50
C PHE A 116 -15.21 -6.99 -16.22
N SER A 117 -14.52 -7.85 -15.49
CA SER A 117 -14.76 -7.95 -14.04
C SER A 117 -14.19 -6.72 -13.32
N LYS A 118 -14.81 -6.28 -12.22
CA LYS A 118 -14.34 -5.13 -11.41
C LYS A 118 -12.84 -5.14 -11.11
N ARG A 119 -12.32 -6.30 -10.71
CA ARG A 119 -10.90 -6.44 -10.36
C ARG A 119 -9.99 -6.43 -11.59
N ALA A 120 -10.45 -6.98 -12.72
CA ALA A 120 -9.71 -6.91 -13.97
C ALA A 120 -9.56 -5.48 -14.46
N PHE A 121 -10.63 -4.68 -14.32
CA PHE A 121 -10.64 -3.30 -14.77
C PHE A 121 -9.60 -2.44 -14.02
N VAL A 122 -9.58 -2.53 -12.69
CA VAL A 122 -8.58 -1.84 -11.85
C VAL A 122 -7.15 -2.33 -12.16
N GLU A 123 -6.97 -3.66 -12.32
CA GLU A 123 -5.66 -4.23 -12.64
C GLU A 123 -5.16 -3.80 -14.03
N THR A 124 -6.07 -3.63 -14.99
CA THR A 124 -5.75 -3.13 -16.34
C THR A 124 -5.29 -1.68 -16.29
N ALA A 125 -5.99 -0.81 -15.54
CA ALA A 125 -5.60 0.59 -15.40
C ALA A 125 -4.22 0.80 -14.74
N GLN A 126 -3.79 -0.17 -13.92
CA GLN A 126 -2.47 -0.16 -13.27
C GLN A 126 -1.37 -0.83 -14.10
N ALA A 127 -1.71 -1.49 -15.20
CA ALA A 127 -0.75 -2.16 -16.07
C ALA A 127 -0.02 -1.17 -17.00
N GLU A 128 1.04 -1.63 -17.65
CA GLU A 128 1.77 -0.89 -18.69
C GLU A 128 0.86 -0.54 -19.88
N ALA A 129 1.17 0.54 -20.60
CA ALA A 129 0.35 1.06 -21.69
C ALA A 129 0.10 0.03 -22.81
N GLU A 130 1.10 -0.80 -23.10
CA GLU A 130 1.03 -1.86 -24.10
C GLU A 130 0.12 -3.00 -23.64
N VAL A 131 0.18 -3.38 -22.35
CA VAL A 131 -0.75 -4.36 -21.76
C VAL A 131 -2.17 -3.82 -21.80
N GLN A 132 -2.36 -2.53 -21.49
CA GLN A 132 -3.66 -1.87 -21.62
C GLN A 132 -4.20 -1.94 -23.04
N GLN A 133 -3.36 -1.73 -24.06
CA GLN A 133 -3.75 -1.83 -25.47
C GLN A 133 -4.18 -3.25 -25.86
N ILE A 134 -3.39 -4.27 -25.49
CA ILE A 134 -3.68 -5.68 -25.79
C ILE A 134 -5.01 -6.10 -25.14
N VAL A 135 -5.20 -5.74 -23.86
CA VAL A 135 -6.44 -6.03 -23.13
C VAL A 135 -7.62 -5.29 -23.78
N SER A 136 -7.45 -4.03 -24.18
CA SER A 136 -8.50 -3.24 -24.83
C SER A 136 -8.87 -3.76 -26.21
N GLU A 137 -7.92 -4.32 -26.97
CA GLU A 137 -8.19 -5.01 -28.23
C GLU A 137 -8.98 -6.31 -28.02
N ALA A 138 -8.64 -7.10 -27.00
CA ALA A 138 -9.39 -8.31 -26.65
C ALA A 138 -10.85 -7.97 -26.28
N VAL A 139 -11.07 -6.88 -25.55
CA VAL A 139 -12.41 -6.42 -25.21
C VAL A 139 -13.18 -5.90 -26.43
N ARG A 140 -12.54 -5.15 -27.33
CA ARG A 140 -13.19 -4.73 -28.59
C ARG A 140 -13.63 -5.90 -29.48
N ARG A 141 -12.95 -7.04 -29.36
CA ARG A 141 -13.33 -8.31 -30.01
C ARG A 141 -14.53 -9.00 -29.35
N GLY A 142 -14.93 -8.57 -28.14
CA GLY A 142 -16.04 -9.13 -27.37
C GLY A 142 -15.62 -10.13 -26.29
N ASP A 143 -14.33 -10.23 -25.98
CA ASP A 143 -13.82 -11.16 -24.97
C ASP A 143 -14.08 -10.65 -23.55
N LYS A 144 -14.60 -11.52 -22.69
CA LYS A 144 -14.82 -11.18 -21.28
C LYS A 144 -13.50 -11.27 -20.51
N ILE A 145 -13.01 -10.14 -20.02
CA ILE A 145 -11.72 -10.08 -19.35
C ILE A 145 -11.87 -10.22 -17.83
N THR A 146 -11.24 -11.26 -17.32
CA THR A 146 -11.09 -11.59 -15.92
C THR A 146 -9.73 -11.14 -15.40
N ARG A 147 -9.62 -11.00 -14.08
CA ARG A 147 -8.37 -10.64 -13.41
C ARG A 147 -7.20 -11.55 -13.79
N ARG A 148 -7.49 -12.84 -14.00
CA ARG A 148 -6.48 -13.85 -14.31
C ARG A 148 -5.91 -13.66 -15.72
N GLU A 149 -6.74 -13.25 -16.68
CA GLU A 149 -6.31 -12.96 -18.04
C GLU A 149 -5.47 -11.68 -18.10
N VAL A 150 -5.87 -10.61 -17.42
CA VAL A 150 -5.04 -9.39 -17.32
C VAL A 150 -3.67 -9.72 -16.75
N LYS A 151 -3.63 -10.49 -15.67
CA LYS A 151 -2.38 -10.92 -15.07
C LYS A 151 -1.54 -11.77 -16.03
N GLN A 152 -2.17 -12.69 -16.76
CA GLN A 152 -1.46 -13.52 -17.73
C GLN A 152 -0.86 -12.67 -18.85
N ILE A 153 -1.62 -11.75 -19.45
CA ILE A 153 -1.14 -10.85 -20.51
C ILE A 153 0.01 -9.97 -19.98
N SER A 154 -0.12 -9.46 -18.76
CA SER A 154 0.96 -8.70 -18.11
C SER A 154 2.22 -9.55 -17.91
N ASP A 155 2.08 -10.78 -17.41
CA ASP A 155 3.22 -11.68 -17.20
C ASP A 155 3.88 -12.08 -18.54
N GLU A 156 3.08 -12.31 -19.60
CA GLU A 156 3.56 -12.61 -20.95
C GLU A 156 4.31 -11.42 -21.56
N TRP A 157 3.75 -10.21 -21.42
CA TRP A 157 4.39 -8.98 -21.90
C TRP A 157 5.73 -8.77 -21.21
N THR A 158 5.77 -8.77 -19.87
CA THR A 158 7.02 -8.61 -19.10
C THR A 158 8.07 -9.65 -19.47
N ALA A 159 7.67 -10.91 -19.72
CA ALA A 159 8.61 -11.96 -20.12
C ALA A 159 9.18 -11.75 -21.54
N MET A 160 8.39 -11.21 -22.47
CA MET A 160 8.80 -11.01 -23.86
C MET A 160 9.58 -9.71 -24.08
N SER A 161 9.21 -8.64 -23.37
CA SER A 161 9.81 -7.31 -23.52
C SER A 161 11.10 -7.13 -22.71
N SER A 162 11.36 -7.98 -21.71
CA SER A 162 12.51 -7.80 -20.82
C SER A 162 13.83 -8.19 -21.49
N ASP A 163 14.79 -7.27 -21.48
CA ASP A 163 16.17 -7.52 -21.90
C ASP A 163 17.01 -8.26 -20.85
N LEU A 164 16.49 -8.44 -19.64
CA LEU A 164 17.21 -9.05 -18.51
C LEU A 164 17.14 -10.59 -18.50
N LEU A 165 16.50 -11.21 -19.49
CA LEU A 165 16.35 -12.65 -19.58
C LEU A 165 17.33 -13.26 -20.59
N PRO A 166 18.03 -14.35 -20.23
CA PRO A 166 18.83 -15.12 -21.18
C PRO A 166 17.99 -15.61 -22.36
N VAL A 167 18.62 -15.73 -23.54
CA VAL A 167 17.97 -16.10 -24.79
C VAL A 167 17.35 -17.50 -24.69
N GLU A 168 17.99 -18.40 -23.95
CA GLU A 168 17.57 -19.78 -23.71
C GLU A 168 16.23 -19.85 -22.96
N VAL A 169 16.01 -18.93 -22.01
CA VAL A 169 14.74 -18.84 -21.27
C VAL A 169 13.64 -18.26 -22.16
N LYS A 170 13.96 -17.25 -22.98
CA LYS A 170 13.01 -16.67 -23.95
C LYS A 170 12.55 -17.72 -24.96
N GLU A 171 13.46 -18.53 -25.49
CA GLU A 171 13.14 -19.62 -26.42
C GLU A 171 12.30 -20.71 -25.76
N LYS A 172 12.62 -21.12 -24.53
CA LYS A 172 11.82 -22.12 -23.79
C LYS A 172 10.45 -21.60 -23.35
N ALA A 173 10.33 -20.30 -23.06
CA ALA A 173 9.06 -19.65 -22.79
C ALA A 173 8.20 -19.55 -24.06
N ALA A 174 8.79 -19.19 -25.20
CA ALA A 174 8.11 -19.16 -26.50
C ALA A 174 7.62 -20.55 -26.95
N ASN A 175 8.39 -21.60 -26.65
CA ASN A 175 8.02 -23.00 -26.92
C ASN A 175 7.01 -23.60 -25.92
N ASN A 176 6.49 -22.81 -24.96
CA ASN A 176 5.58 -23.25 -23.90
C ASN A 176 6.13 -24.36 -22.97
N THR A 177 7.44 -24.61 -22.99
CA THR A 177 8.09 -25.58 -22.08
C THR A 177 8.12 -25.03 -20.65
N ILE A 178 8.25 -23.71 -20.50
CA ILE A 178 8.23 -23.01 -19.22
C ILE A 178 7.04 -22.05 -19.20
N PRO A 179 6.10 -22.19 -18.24
CA PRO A 179 5.00 -21.24 -18.09
C PRO A 179 5.50 -19.82 -17.75
N MET A 180 5.08 -18.81 -18.50
CA MET A 180 5.51 -17.40 -18.34
C MET A 180 5.20 -16.81 -16.95
N ARG A 181 4.21 -17.37 -16.24
CA ARG A 181 3.90 -17.04 -14.84
C ARG A 181 5.07 -17.21 -13.86
N TYR A 182 6.11 -17.97 -14.21
CA TYR A 182 7.32 -18.14 -13.41
C TYR A 182 8.45 -17.21 -13.86
N VAL A 183 8.37 -16.67 -15.07
CA VAL A 183 9.39 -15.78 -15.65
C VAL A 183 9.15 -14.33 -15.23
N ALA A 184 7.89 -13.87 -15.28
CA ALA A 184 7.56 -12.48 -14.92
C ALA A 184 7.94 -12.09 -13.48
N PRO A 185 7.73 -12.94 -12.45
CA PRO A 185 8.20 -12.64 -11.10
C PRO A 185 9.73 -12.49 -11.01
N LEU A 186 10.49 -13.29 -11.76
CA LEU A 186 11.95 -13.19 -11.79
C LEU A 186 12.38 -11.85 -12.37
N VAL A 187 11.83 -11.45 -13.52
CA VAL A 187 12.13 -10.16 -14.16
C VAL A 187 11.91 -8.99 -13.20
N ARG A 188 10.73 -8.95 -12.56
CA ARG A 188 10.38 -7.88 -11.61
C ARG A 188 11.30 -7.78 -10.40
N GLU A 189 11.86 -8.90 -9.95
CA GLU A 189 12.83 -8.87 -8.85
C GLU A 189 14.24 -8.52 -9.37
N LEU A 190 14.64 -8.98 -10.56
CA LEU A 190 15.92 -8.62 -11.18
C LEU A 190 16.04 -7.12 -11.47
N GLU A 191 14.95 -6.47 -11.92
CA GLU A 191 14.90 -5.02 -12.16
C GLU A 191 15.25 -4.18 -10.92
N LYS A 192 15.03 -4.73 -9.71
CA LYS A 192 15.34 -4.04 -8.45
C LYS A 192 16.79 -4.21 -8.00
N LEU A 193 17.55 -5.10 -8.64
CA LEU A 193 18.91 -5.46 -8.22
C LEU A 193 19.96 -4.67 -9.01
N PRO A 194 21.15 -4.42 -8.42
CA PRO A 194 22.32 -3.93 -9.15
C PRO A 194 22.79 -4.89 -10.24
N ALA A 195 23.42 -4.34 -11.30
CA ALA A 195 23.85 -5.08 -12.49
C ALA A 195 24.81 -6.27 -12.20
N ALA A 196 25.62 -6.17 -11.14
CA ALA A 196 26.54 -7.23 -10.73
C ALA A 196 25.79 -8.51 -10.32
N HIS A 197 24.72 -8.37 -9.52
CA HIS A 197 23.89 -9.48 -9.06
C HIS A 197 22.94 -9.99 -10.15
N GLN A 198 22.46 -9.09 -11.03
CA GLN A 198 21.68 -9.50 -12.20
C GLN A 198 22.47 -10.48 -13.07
N SER A 199 23.75 -10.16 -13.35
CA SER A 199 24.61 -10.99 -14.21
C SER A 199 24.86 -12.38 -13.60
N ALA A 200 25.04 -12.46 -12.28
CA ALA A 200 25.23 -13.74 -11.58
C ALA A 200 23.99 -14.65 -11.68
N LEU A 201 22.81 -14.10 -11.39
CA LEU A 201 21.55 -14.84 -11.49
C LEU A 201 21.20 -15.22 -12.94
N GLN A 202 21.51 -14.34 -13.90
CA GLN A 202 21.33 -14.63 -15.33
C GLN A 202 22.22 -15.78 -15.79
N ALA A 203 23.47 -15.85 -15.33
CA ALA A 203 24.38 -16.94 -15.66
C ALA A 203 23.89 -18.29 -15.12
N GLU A 204 23.41 -18.34 -13.87
CA GLU A 204 22.85 -19.56 -13.28
C GLU A 204 21.59 -20.04 -14.00
N VAL A 205 20.71 -19.10 -14.37
CA VAL A 205 19.49 -19.39 -15.11
C VAL A 205 19.78 -19.82 -16.56
N ALA A 206 20.84 -19.29 -17.18
CA ALA A 206 21.29 -19.70 -18.51
C ALA A 206 21.90 -21.11 -18.50
N GLU A 207 22.64 -21.48 -17.46
CA GLU A 207 23.27 -22.79 -17.33
C GLU A 207 22.24 -23.91 -17.17
N ASN A 208 21.19 -23.69 -16.37
CA ASN A 208 20.11 -24.66 -16.14
C ASN A 208 18.72 -24.01 -16.29
N PRO A 209 18.21 -23.86 -17.52
CA PRO A 209 16.94 -23.19 -17.76
C PRO A 209 15.76 -24.14 -17.50
N ASP A 210 15.52 -24.44 -16.22
CA ASP A 210 14.43 -25.28 -15.71
C ASP A 210 13.52 -24.52 -14.74
N VAL A 211 12.31 -25.04 -14.52
CA VAL A 211 11.29 -24.39 -13.67
C VAL A 211 11.76 -24.28 -12.21
N GLU A 212 12.50 -25.26 -11.70
CA GLU A 212 13.00 -25.24 -10.32
C GLU A 212 14.13 -24.21 -10.16
N THR A 213 15.05 -24.12 -11.11
CA THR A 213 16.10 -23.08 -11.14
C THR A 213 15.49 -21.68 -11.20
N LEU A 214 14.46 -21.46 -12.03
CA LEU A 214 13.76 -20.18 -12.09
C LEU A 214 13.11 -19.80 -10.75
N LYS A 215 12.51 -20.76 -10.05
CA LYS A 215 11.93 -20.51 -8.71
C LYS A 215 13.02 -20.17 -7.69
N GLN A 216 14.13 -20.89 -7.71
CA GLN A 216 15.26 -20.65 -6.82
C GLN A 216 15.86 -19.26 -7.08
N ALA A 217 16.18 -18.95 -8.33
CA ALA A 217 16.66 -17.63 -8.74
C ALA A 217 15.68 -16.51 -8.38
N THR A 218 14.37 -16.74 -8.50
CA THR A 218 13.34 -15.76 -8.08
C THR A 218 13.36 -15.57 -6.56
N ALA A 219 13.52 -16.64 -5.78
CA ALA A 219 13.60 -16.56 -4.33
C ALA A 219 14.85 -15.79 -3.90
N GLU A 220 16.01 -16.12 -4.46
CA GLU A 220 17.28 -15.43 -4.20
C GLU A 220 17.22 -13.95 -4.58
N ALA A 221 16.69 -13.62 -5.77
CA ALA A 221 16.47 -12.24 -6.19
C ALA A 221 15.59 -11.46 -5.21
N LYS A 222 14.51 -12.09 -4.72
CA LYS A 222 13.61 -11.50 -3.72
C LYS A 222 14.30 -11.28 -2.38
N TYR A 223 15.16 -12.19 -1.93
CA TYR A 223 15.91 -12.04 -0.69
C TYR A 223 16.95 -10.91 -0.81
N LEU A 224 17.64 -10.82 -1.94
CA LEU A 224 18.57 -9.72 -2.25
C LEU A 224 17.86 -8.37 -2.27
N ALA A 225 16.72 -8.26 -2.97
CA ALA A 225 15.95 -7.03 -3.03
C ALA A 225 15.44 -6.61 -1.63
N LYS A 226 15.00 -7.59 -0.83
CA LYS A 226 14.59 -7.36 0.56
C LYS A 226 15.76 -6.86 1.41
N TYR A 227 16.94 -7.49 1.32
CA TYR A 227 18.14 -7.05 2.03
C TYR A 227 18.50 -5.60 1.68
N LEU A 228 18.59 -5.25 0.40
CA LEU A 228 18.93 -3.89 -0.04
C LEU A 228 17.91 -2.86 0.44
N SER A 229 16.61 -3.17 0.34
CA SER A 229 15.55 -2.29 0.82
C SER A 229 15.56 -2.09 2.34
N ALA A 230 15.87 -3.14 3.09
CA ALA A 230 15.96 -3.08 4.55
C ALA A 230 17.23 -2.35 4.99
N ALA A 231 18.37 -2.61 4.35
CA ALA A 231 19.63 -1.95 4.63
C ALA A 231 19.52 -0.42 4.48
N ALA A 232 18.83 0.05 3.44
CA ALA A 232 18.57 1.48 3.23
C ALA A 232 17.71 2.12 4.34
N GLN A 233 16.89 1.34 5.05
CA GLN A 233 16.02 1.83 6.13
C GLN A 233 16.72 1.86 7.49
N VAL A 234 17.78 1.07 7.69
CA VAL A 234 18.46 0.93 8.98
C VAL A 234 19.39 2.12 9.18
N GLN A 235 19.01 3.03 10.06
CA GLN A 235 19.78 4.24 10.36
C GLN A 235 21.12 3.92 11.03
N THR A 236 21.19 2.83 11.81
CA THR A 236 22.44 2.36 12.42
C THR A 236 23.49 1.95 11.39
N LEU A 237 23.09 1.44 10.22
CA LEU A 237 24.02 1.10 9.12
C LEU A 237 24.51 2.33 8.35
N ASN A 238 23.86 3.49 8.51
CA ASN A 238 24.30 4.75 7.89
C ASN A 238 25.35 5.49 8.74
N HIS A 239 25.48 5.15 10.02
CA HIS A 239 26.41 5.83 10.93
C HIS A 239 27.86 5.38 10.75
N ASP A 240 28.07 4.10 10.47
CA ASP A 240 29.36 3.56 10.09
C ASP A 240 29.37 3.40 8.56
N ALA A 241 30.46 3.79 7.89
CA ALA A 241 30.64 3.59 6.45
C ALA A 241 30.84 2.10 6.15
N ILE A 242 29.82 1.29 6.40
CA ILE A 242 29.81 -0.14 6.14
C ILE A 242 29.64 -0.32 4.64
N ASP A 243 30.58 -1.01 4.03
CA ASP A 243 30.46 -1.45 2.64
C ASP A 243 29.48 -2.64 2.56
N LEU A 244 28.21 -2.31 2.36
CA LEU A 244 27.13 -3.28 2.22
C LEU A 244 27.30 -4.22 1.02
N GLU A 245 27.99 -3.77 -0.03
CA GLU A 245 28.24 -4.56 -1.23
C GLU A 245 29.25 -5.67 -0.91
N SER A 246 30.37 -5.31 -0.27
CA SER A 246 31.37 -6.28 0.22
C SER A 246 30.77 -7.29 1.22
N ALA A 247 29.94 -6.83 2.16
CA ALA A 247 29.28 -7.72 3.13
C ALA A 247 28.32 -8.73 2.46
N LEU A 248 27.67 -8.32 1.37
CA LEU A 248 26.77 -9.18 0.61
C LEU A 248 27.54 -10.19 -0.24
N GLU A 249 28.66 -9.79 -0.85
CA GLU A 249 29.56 -10.72 -1.54
C GLU A 249 30.10 -11.80 -0.59
N GLU A 250 30.50 -11.42 0.62
CA GLU A 250 30.92 -12.37 1.65
C GLU A 250 29.79 -13.32 2.06
N ALA A 251 28.58 -12.80 2.24
CA ALA A 251 27.41 -13.60 2.58
C ALA A 251 27.02 -14.58 1.46
N LEU A 252 27.16 -14.16 0.20
CA LEU A 252 26.97 -15.02 -0.97
C LEU A 252 28.03 -16.12 -1.01
N ARG A 253 29.31 -15.77 -0.81
CA ARG A 253 30.43 -16.73 -0.81
C ARG A 253 30.28 -17.82 0.27
N ILE A 254 29.74 -17.47 1.43
CA ILE A 254 29.55 -18.40 2.57
C ILE A 254 28.17 -19.11 2.47
N GLY A 255 27.30 -18.71 1.54
CA GLY A 255 25.96 -19.28 1.38
C GLY A 255 24.98 -18.89 2.49
N CYS A 256 25.23 -17.77 3.20
CA CYS A 256 24.40 -17.31 4.31
C CYS A 256 23.49 -16.11 3.97
N LEU A 257 23.29 -15.83 2.68
CA LEU A 257 22.52 -14.69 2.18
C LEU A 257 21.15 -14.55 2.84
N ASN A 258 20.40 -15.65 2.97
CA ASN A 258 19.06 -15.64 3.57
C ASN A 258 19.08 -15.19 5.02
N SER A 259 20.03 -15.69 5.80
CA SER A 259 20.20 -15.32 7.22
C SER A 259 20.61 -13.86 7.36
N THR A 260 21.48 -13.35 6.47
CA THR A 260 21.91 -11.95 6.46
C THR A 260 20.76 -11.02 6.04
N ALA A 261 19.98 -11.39 5.02
CA ALA A 261 18.75 -10.71 4.60
C ALA A 261 17.74 -10.58 5.73
N ASP A 262 17.51 -11.68 6.46
CA ASP A 262 16.59 -11.66 7.59
C ASP A 262 17.14 -10.89 8.79
N LEU A 263 18.45 -10.95 9.06
CA LEU A 263 19.08 -10.16 10.12
C LEU A 263 18.91 -8.65 9.90
N VAL A 264 19.20 -8.15 8.69
CA VAL A 264 19.03 -6.73 8.37
C VAL A 264 17.57 -6.31 8.38
N ASN A 265 16.67 -7.17 7.90
CA ASN A 265 15.24 -6.91 8.00
C ASN A 265 14.73 -6.87 9.44
N GLN A 266 15.22 -7.74 10.34
CA GLN A 266 14.88 -7.68 11.76
C GLN A 266 15.45 -6.41 12.43
N ALA A 267 16.65 -5.98 12.05
CA ALA A 267 17.22 -4.71 12.51
C ALA A 267 16.33 -3.52 12.11
N ALA A 268 15.88 -3.46 10.85
CA ALA A 268 14.98 -2.41 10.36
C ALA A 268 13.65 -2.39 11.14
N GLN A 269 13.07 -3.57 11.40
CA GLN A 269 11.83 -3.69 12.17
C GLN A 269 12.01 -3.23 13.62
N LEU A 270 13.14 -3.56 14.24
CA LEU A 270 13.45 -3.14 15.60
C LEU A 270 13.58 -1.62 15.71
N GLU A 271 14.32 -0.98 14.78
CA GLU A 271 14.42 0.48 14.73
C GLU A 271 13.06 1.15 14.55
N GLN A 272 12.23 0.65 13.63
CA GLN A 272 10.88 1.19 13.44
C GLN A 272 10.01 1.02 14.68
N ALA A 273 10.15 -0.10 15.40
CA ALA A 273 9.46 -0.35 16.65
C ALA A 273 9.92 0.62 17.76
N ILE A 274 11.23 0.89 17.84
CA ILE A 274 11.80 1.88 18.78
C ILE A 274 11.24 3.28 18.48
N ALA A 275 11.19 3.70 17.21
CA ALA A 275 10.62 4.99 16.81
C ALA A 275 9.12 5.10 17.16
N LYS A 276 8.34 4.04 16.91
CA LYS A 276 6.92 3.96 17.28
C LYS A 276 6.71 3.96 18.79
N LEU A 277 7.59 3.28 19.53
CA LEU A 277 7.58 3.27 20.99
C LEU A 277 7.83 4.68 21.53
N TYR A 278 8.87 5.36 21.04
CA TYR A 278 9.19 6.73 21.46
C TYR A 278 8.05 7.72 21.19
N THR A 279 7.46 7.69 19.98
CA THR A 279 6.34 8.57 19.63
C THR A 279 5.08 8.29 20.47
N SER A 280 4.80 7.01 20.74
CA SER A 280 3.68 6.59 21.60
C SER A 280 3.90 6.99 23.06
N TRP A 281 5.12 6.80 23.56
CA TRP A 281 5.54 7.20 24.91
C TRP A 281 5.45 8.71 25.11
N LYS A 282 5.96 9.50 24.15
CA LYS A 282 5.86 10.98 24.18
C LYS A 282 4.41 11.44 24.25
N ARG A 283 3.52 10.83 23.43
CA ARG A 283 2.08 11.12 23.46
C ARG A 283 1.42 10.70 24.78
N LEU A 284 1.79 9.55 25.32
CA LEU A 284 1.30 9.07 26.62
C LEU A 284 1.64 10.07 27.72
N ASN A 285 2.88 10.58 27.75
CA ASN A 285 3.31 11.58 28.73
C ASN A 285 2.54 12.89 28.60
N THR A 286 2.35 13.41 27.39
CA THR A 286 1.55 14.63 27.19
C THR A 286 0.10 14.45 27.62
N LEU A 287 -0.50 13.28 27.39
CA LEU A 287 -1.86 12.98 27.84
C LEU A 287 -1.93 12.77 29.35
N ALA A 288 -0.96 12.08 29.95
CA ALA A 288 -0.88 11.87 31.39
C ALA A 288 -0.75 13.21 32.13
N GLU A 289 0.07 14.13 31.64
CA GLU A 289 0.22 15.48 32.17
C GLU A 289 -1.09 16.27 32.06
N ARG A 290 -1.74 16.26 30.89
CA ARG A 290 -3.04 16.92 30.70
C ARG A 290 -4.11 16.36 31.64
N VAL A 291 -4.25 15.04 31.70
CA VAL A 291 -5.21 14.38 32.59
C VAL A 291 -4.88 14.69 34.05
N TYR A 292 -3.62 14.77 34.44
CA TYR A 292 -3.22 15.17 35.78
C TYR A 292 -3.62 16.62 36.10
N LEU A 293 -3.39 17.55 35.17
CA LEU A 293 -3.78 18.96 35.30
C LEU A 293 -5.29 19.15 35.36
N ASP A 294 -6.04 18.41 34.54
CA ASP A 294 -7.50 18.43 34.51
C ASP A 294 -8.12 17.67 35.72
N SER A 295 -7.37 16.72 36.30
CA SER A 295 -7.74 15.96 37.49
C SER A 295 -7.52 16.78 38.76
N GLY A 296 -8.53 17.56 39.12
CA GLY A 296 -8.61 18.22 40.42
C GLY A 296 -8.64 17.24 41.62
N ALA A 297 -8.78 17.78 42.83
CA ALA A 297 -8.84 16.97 44.06
C ALA A 297 -10.05 16.00 44.14
N SER A 298 -11.05 16.18 43.27
CA SER A 298 -12.31 15.44 43.29
C SER A 298 -12.33 14.18 42.41
N THR A 299 -11.22 13.77 41.80
CA THR A 299 -11.15 12.62 40.88
C THR A 299 -10.13 11.54 41.33
N PRO A 300 -10.41 10.78 42.40
CA PRO A 300 -9.47 9.79 42.96
C PRO A 300 -9.22 8.62 42.00
N ASN A 301 -10.23 8.19 41.24
CA ASN A 301 -10.09 7.07 40.30
C ASN A 301 -9.17 7.41 39.12
N LEU A 302 -9.18 8.66 38.65
CA LEU A 302 -8.27 9.12 37.59
C LEU A 302 -6.83 9.16 38.09
N ARG A 303 -6.60 9.55 39.34
CA ARG A 303 -5.27 9.52 39.96
C ARG A 303 -4.76 8.10 40.16
N SER A 304 -5.62 7.16 40.55
CA SER A 304 -5.27 5.74 40.64
C SER A 304 -4.89 5.17 39.27
N LEU A 305 -5.65 5.51 38.22
CA LEU A 305 -5.31 5.12 36.84
C LEU A 305 -3.96 5.69 36.40
N LEU A 306 -3.68 6.97 36.63
CA LEU A 306 -2.38 7.57 36.34
C LEU A 306 -1.25 6.88 37.13
N SER A 307 -1.48 6.54 38.40
CA SER A 307 -0.48 5.82 39.21
C SER A 307 -0.20 4.40 38.69
N GLY A 308 -1.22 3.72 38.15
CA GLY A 308 -1.06 2.40 37.54
C GLY A 308 -0.36 2.44 36.18
N LEU A 309 -0.48 3.53 35.44
CA LEU A 309 0.21 3.75 34.16
C LEU A 309 1.65 4.28 34.34
N ASN A 310 2.04 4.66 35.56
CA ASN A 310 3.35 5.24 35.86
C ASN A 310 4.56 4.40 35.39
N PRO A 311 4.55 3.05 35.47
CA PRO A 311 5.64 2.22 34.93
C PRO A 311 5.86 2.36 33.42
N LEU A 312 4.87 2.86 32.68
CA LEU A 312 4.91 3.08 31.24
C LEU A 312 5.09 4.56 30.85
N SER A 313 4.95 5.50 31.79
CA SER A 313 5.17 6.94 31.57
C SER A 313 6.50 7.46 32.15
N GLY A 314 7.19 6.65 32.96
CA GLY A 314 8.49 7.00 33.53
C GLY A 314 9.65 7.04 32.53
N GLU A 315 10.81 7.53 32.99
CA GLU A 315 12.09 7.52 32.24
C GLU A 315 12.62 6.10 31.98
N ILE A 316 12.26 5.17 32.86
CA ILE A 316 12.53 3.74 32.73
C ILE A 316 11.19 3.05 32.53
N LEU A 317 10.98 2.51 31.34
CA LEU A 317 9.85 1.67 31.01
C LEU A 317 10.09 0.28 31.55
N GLU A 318 9.20 -0.19 32.43
CA GLU A 318 9.23 -1.55 32.93
C GLU A 318 8.02 -2.33 32.40
N LEU A 319 8.31 -3.41 31.66
CA LEU A 319 7.29 -4.34 31.20
C LEU A 319 7.66 -5.75 31.64
N GLN A 320 6.73 -6.44 32.30
CA GLN A 320 6.84 -7.87 32.52
C GLN A 320 6.16 -8.60 31.36
N LEU A 321 6.93 -9.43 30.66
CA LEU A 321 6.44 -10.34 29.64
C LEU A 321 6.17 -11.69 30.30
N GLY A 322 4.93 -12.19 30.20
CA GLY A 322 4.51 -13.46 30.79
C GLY A 322 3.62 -13.28 32.02
N ASP A 323 3.04 -14.38 32.49
CA ASP A 323 2.23 -14.40 33.71
C ASP A 323 3.15 -14.31 34.94
N ALA A 324 2.74 -13.57 35.97
CA ALA A 324 3.58 -13.28 37.13
C ALA A 324 4.05 -14.54 37.89
N ASP A 325 3.26 -15.61 37.80
CA ASP A 325 3.51 -16.91 38.43
C ASP A 325 4.02 -18.00 37.44
N GLY A 326 4.29 -17.64 36.19
CA GLY A 326 4.75 -18.58 35.15
C GLY A 326 6.28 -18.69 35.07
N SER A 327 6.80 -19.85 34.64
CA SER A 327 8.24 -20.10 34.46
C SER A 327 8.94 -19.26 33.37
N PHE A 328 8.22 -18.36 32.72
CA PHE A 328 8.70 -17.53 31.61
C PHE A 328 8.44 -16.03 31.85
N SER A 329 8.46 -15.56 33.10
CA SER A 329 8.43 -14.13 33.37
C SER A 329 9.77 -13.49 33.01
N ARG A 330 9.75 -12.55 32.06
CA ARG A 330 10.92 -11.74 31.67
C ARG A 330 10.60 -10.27 31.87
N THR A 331 11.37 -9.59 32.71
CA THR A 331 11.26 -8.13 32.88
C THR A 331 12.14 -7.44 31.85
N VAL A 332 11.52 -6.69 30.95
CA VAL A 332 12.21 -5.83 29.98
C VAL A 332 12.24 -4.41 30.55
N ARG A 333 13.44 -3.85 30.69
CA ARG A 333 13.66 -2.46 31.10
C ARG A 333 14.23 -1.68 29.93
N LEU A 334 13.54 -0.62 29.52
CA LEU A 334 14.02 0.30 28.49
C LEU A 334 14.24 1.66 29.13
N LYS A 335 15.46 2.20 29.00
CA LYS A 335 15.76 3.56 29.40
C LYS A 335 15.83 4.45 28.16
N VAL A 336 14.99 5.47 28.10
CA VAL A 336 15.08 6.50 27.06
C VAL A 336 16.13 7.49 27.54
N LEU A 337 17.28 7.55 26.88
CA LEU A 337 18.28 8.58 27.15
C LEU A 337 17.77 9.90 26.57
N GLY A 338 17.77 10.96 27.38
CA GLY A 338 17.39 12.30 26.94
C GLY A 338 18.35 12.82 25.86
N GLU A 339 17.89 13.79 25.06
CA GLU A 339 18.72 14.53 24.11
C GLU A 339 19.90 15.16 24.85
N THR A 340 21.10 14.59 24.71
CA THR A 340 22.33 15.31 24.98
C THR A 340 22.47 16.33 23.86
N ILE A 341 22.09 17.58 24.14
CA ILE A 341 22.49 18.73 23.32
C ILE A 341 24.02 18.65 23.28
N GLY A 342 24.56 18.25 22.12
CA GLY A 342 25.99 18.17 21.93
C GLY A 342 26.61 19.53 22.20
N GLU A 343 27.44 19.60 23.23
CA GLU A 343 28.49 20.61 23.30
C GLU A 343 29.38 20.38 22.07
N ALA A 344 29.24 21.27 21.09
CA ALA A 344 30.08 21.28 19.91
C ALA A 344 31.54 21.59 20.33
N PRO A 345 32.55 20.93 19.71
CA PRO A 345 33.95 21.31 19.88
C PRO A 345 34.28 22.69 19.28
#